data_AF-A0A0V0GFU9-F1
#
_entry.id   AF-A0A0V0GFU9-F1
#
_cell.length_a   1.000
_cell.length_b   1.000
_cell.length_c   1.000
_cell.angle_alpha   90.00
_cell.angle_beta   90.00
_cell.angle_gamma   90.00
#
_symmetry.space_group_name_H-M   'P 1'
#
loop_
_entity.id
_entity.type
_entity.pdbx_description
1 polymer ?
#
loop_
_entity_poly.entity_id
_entity_poly.type
_entity_poly.pdbx_seq_one_letter_code
_entity_poly.pdbx_strand_id
1 'polypeptide(L)'
;MLLKPGDNTVTAVAGSFGYIAPEYARKTRVTEKIDVYSFGVILLELVTGKEANLGDEDSCLADWAWRHLQKGKPMADALDEDIKETR
;
A
#
# COMPACT_ATOMS: atom_id res chain seq x y z
N MET A 1 -12.74 -1.23 -39.17
CA MET A 1 -13.12 0.06 -38.57
C MET A 1 -11.85 0.82 -38.23
N LEU A 2 -11.74 2.06 -38.70
CA LEU A 2 -10.62 2.97 -38.47
C LEU A 2 -10.94 3.85 -37.25
N LEU A 3 -10.02 3.90 -36.29
CA LEU A 3 -9.63 5.10 -35.53
C LEU A 3 -8.28 4.81 -34.83
N LYS A 4 -7.25 5.56 -35.26
CA LYS A 4 -6.00 5.87 -34.52
C LYS A 4 -6.29 7.04 -33.55
N PRO A 5 -5.28 7.66 -32.93
CA PRO A 5 -4.38 7.18 -31.89
C PRO A 5 -4.63 7.99 -30.61
N GLY A 6 -4.63 7.32 -29.49
CA GLY A 6 -4.87 7.92 -28.19
C GLY A 6 -4.90 6.77 -27.22
N ASP A 7 -3.72 6.24 -26.92
CA ASP A 7 -3.49 5.27 -25.86
C ASP A 7 -3.82 5.94 -24.52
N ASN A 8 -5.11 6.18 -24.30
CA ASN A 8 -5.67 6.10 -22.97
C ASN A 8 -5.78 4.62 -22.72
N THR A 9 -4.65 3.99 -22.43
CA THR A 9 -4.63 2.76 -21.67
C THR A 9 -5.37 3.08 -20.40
N VAL A 10 -6.68 2.84 -20.40
CA VAL A 10 -7.40 2.46 -19.21
C VAL A 10 -6.77 1.10 -18.89
N THR A 11 -5.59 1.14 -18.28
CA THR A 11 -5.00 0.00 -17.61
C THR A 11 -6.09 -0.39 -16.65
N ALA A 12 -6.86 -1.43 -17.02
CA ALA A 12 -7.87 -2.02 -16.18
C ALA A 12 -7.30 -2.05 -14.77
N VAL A 13 -8.08 -1.62 -13.77
CA VAL A 13 -7.68 -1.59 -12.37
C VAL A 13 -7.04 -2.94 -12.01
N ALA A 14 -5.72 -2.99 -12.17
CA ALA A 14 -4.88 -4.17 -12.05
C ALA A 14 -3.86 -3.77 -11.01
N GLY A 15 -4.32 -3.81 -9.77
CA GLY A 15 -3.52 -3.68 -8.58
C GLY A 15 -4.19 -4.54 -7.52
N SER A 16 -3.40 -5.23 -6.72
CA SER A 16 -3.93 -5.96 -5.58
C SER A 16 -4.43 -4.96 -4.54
N PHE A 17 -5.65 -5.19 -4.03
CA PHE A 17 -6.26 -4.36 -3.00
C PHE A 17 -5.32 -4.30 -1.79
N GLY A 18 -4.99 -3.09 -1.30
CA GLY A 18 -4.01 -2.86 -0.24
C GLY A 18 -2.68 -2.24 -0.68
N TYR A 19 -2.28 -2.38 -1.95
CA TYR A 19 -1.01 -1.84 -2.49
C TYR A 19 -1.18 -0.61 -3.38
N ILE A 20 -2.43 -0.29 -3.71
CA ILE A 20 -2.77 0.81 -4.61
C ILE A 20 -2.69 2.12 -3.86
N ALA A 21 -1.85 3.05 -4.34
CA ALA A 21 -1.79 4.39 -3.79
C ALA A 21 -3.13 5.13 -3.99
N PRO A 22 -3.61 5.89 -3.00
CA PRO A 22 -4.92 6.56 -3.08
C PRO A 22 -5.01 7.58 -4.24
N GLU A 23 -3.88 8.13 -4.68
CA GLU A 23 -3.80 8.99 -5.85
C GLU A 23 -3.97 8.26 -7.19
N TYR A 24 -3.68 6.95 -7.26
CA TYR A 24 -3.88 6.14 -8.46
C TYR A 24 -5.37 6.02 -8.80
N ALA A 25 -6.22 5.93 -7.78
CA ALA A 25 -7.68 5.94 -7.96
C ALA A 25 -8.24 7.30 -8.41
N ARG A 26 -7.56 8.41 -8.07
CA ARG A 26 -8.00 9.79 -8.40
C ARG A 26 -7.40 10.35 -9.68
N LYS A 27 -6.20 9.92 -10.05
CA LYS A 27 -5.49 10.36 -11.26
C LYS A 27 -5.11 9.12 -12.04
N THR A 28 -5.61 8.99 -13.26
CA THR A 28 -5.29 7.93 -14.24
C THR A 28 -3.83 7.94 -14.71
N ARG A 29 -2.92 8.54 -13.94
CA ARG A 29 -1.51 8.73 -14.29
C ARG A 29 -0.65 7.90 -13.36
N VAL A 30 -0.12 6.80 -13.89
CA VAL A 30 0.96 6.03 -13.27
C VAL A 30 2.18 6.96 -13.12
N THR A 31 2.81 6.97 -11.95
CA THR A 31 4.00 7.76 -11.64
C THR A 31 4.90 6.96 -10.71
N GLU A 32 6.21 7.28 -10.68
CA GLU A 32 7.18 6.64 -9.77
C GLU A 32 6.76 6.70 -8.29
N LYS A 33 5.91 7.67 -7.90
CA LYS A 33 5.38 7.78 -6.53
C LYS A 33 4.45 6.63 -6.15
N ILE A 34 3.75 6.05 -7.12
CA ILE A 34 2.90 4.89 -6.89
C ILE A 34 3.77 3.66 -6.57
N ASP A 35 4.87 3.47 -7.30
CA ASP A 35 5.80 2.37 -7.02
C ASP A 35 6.45 2.51 -5.63
N VAL A 36 6.80 3.75 -5.24
CA VAL A 36 7.33 4.04 -3.89
C VAL A 36 6.29 3.73 -2.80
N TYR A 37 5.01 4.05 -3.04
CA TYR A 37 3.93 3.72 -2.11
C TYR A 37 3.79 2.20 -1.94
N SER A 38 3.67 1.47 -3.05
CA SER A 38 3.53 0.00 -3.02
C SER A 38 4.73 -0.67 -2.37
N PHE A 39 5.95 -0.18 -2.62
CA PHE A 39 7.16 -0.64 -1.92
C PHE A 39 7.09 -0.38 -0.40
N GLY A 40 6.58 0.78 0.02
CA GLY A 40 6.37 1.09 1.43
C GLY A 40 5.38 0.13 2.11
N VAL A 41 4.30 -0.26 1.42
CA VAL A 41 3.35 -1.26 1.92
C VAL A 41 4.04 -2.62 2.10
N ILE A 42 4.82 -3.07 1.12
CA ILE A 42 5.59 -4.32 1.21
C ILE A 42 6.55 -4.30 2.41
N LEU A 43 7.24 -3.18 2.62
CA LEU A 43 8.12 -3.04 3.78
C LEU A 43 7.35 -3.16 5.10
N LEU A 44 6.15 -2.56 5.18
CA LEU A 44 5.29 -2.70 6.35
C LEU A 44 4.84 -4.15 6.56
N GLU A 45 4.45 -4.87 5.52
CA GLU A 45 4.09 -6.30 5.65
C GLU A 45 5.27 -7.12 6.19
N LEU A 46 6.47 -6.91 5.63
CA LEU A 46 7.67 -7.65 6.04
C LEU A 46 8.06 -7.40 7.50
N VAL A 47 7.95 -6.16 7.99
CA VAL A 47 8.38 -5.84 9.37
C VAL A 47 7.30 -6.09 10.42
N THR A 48 6.02 -6.13 10.02
CA THR A 48 4.88 -6.28 10.94
C THR A 48 4.25 -7.67 10.91
N GLY A 49 4.51 -8.47 9.87
CA GLY A 49 3.86 -9.76 9.63
C GLY A 49 2.38 -9.65 9.24
N LYS A 50 1.87 -8.44 9.01
CA LYS A 50 0.46 -8.18 8.70
C LYS A 50 0.26 -8.18 7.20
N GLU A 51 -0.93 -8.60 6.75
CA GLU A 51 -1.35 -8.47 5.37
C GLU A 51 -1.61 -7.00 5.00
N ALA A 52 -1.27 -6.60 3.77
CA ALA A 52 -1.49 -5.25 3.24
C ALA A 52 -2.98 -4.83 3.28
N ASN A 53 -3.87 -5.80 3.12
CA ASN A 53 -5.31 -5.63 3.26
C ASN A 53 -5.75 -6.21 4.61
N LEU A 54 -6.13 -5.34 5.56
CA LEU A 54 -6.50 -5.77 6.92
C LEU A 54 -7.92 -6.36 6.99
N GLY A 55 -8.63 -6.48 5.86
CA GLY A 55 -9.96 -7.10 5.77
C GLY A 55 -11.11 -6.23 6.30
N ASP A 56 -10.80 -5.10 6.93
CA ASP A 56 -11.76 -4.06 7.26
C ASP A 56 -11.91 -3.16 6.03
N GLU A 57 -13.15 -3.03 5.53
CA GLU A 57 -13.46 -2.46 4.21
C GLU A 57 -12.91 -1.03 4.00
N ASP A 58 -12.54 -0.35 5.09
CA ASP A 58 -12.08 1.04 5.11
C ASP A 58 -10.66 1.26 5.67
N SER A 59 -9.82 0.22 5.86
CA SER A 59 -8.44 0.45 6.30
C SER A 59 -7.38 -0.49 5.69
N CYS A 60 -6.39 0.11 5.02
CA CYS A 60 -5.20 -0.59 4.54
C CYS A 60 -4.08 -0.56 5.59
N LEU A 61 -3.06 -1.41 5.43
CA LEU A 61 -1.92 -1.48 6.36
C LEU A 61 -1.19 -0.14 6.50
N ALA A 62 -1.11 0.66 5.43
CA ALA A 62 -0.53 1.99 5.48
C ALA A 62 -1.34 2.95 6.39
N ASP A 63 -2.67 2.91 6.32
CA ASP A 63 -3.55 3.71 7.20
C ASP A 63 -3.42 3.28 8.66
N TRP A 64 -3.34 1.98 8.91
CA TRP A 64 -3.09 1.45 10.25
C TRP A 64 -1.75 1.93 10.80
N ALA A 65 -0.67 1.83 10.03
CA ALA A 65 0.67 2.26 10.43
C ALA A 65 0.72 3.77 10.71
N TRP A 66 0.05 4.56 9.87
CA TRP A 66 -0.10 5.99 10.06
C TRP A 66 -0.83 6.34 11.37
N ARG A 67 -1.93 5.65 11.67
CA ARG A 67 -2.66 5.81 12.95
C ARG A 67 -1.84 5.35 14.15
N HIS A 68 -1.02 4.31 14.02
CA HIS A 68 -0.13 3.84 15.08
C HIS A 68 0.90 4.91 15.43
N LEU A 69 1.50 5.53 14.41
CA LEU A 69 2.45 6.65 14.57
C LEU A 69 1.79 7.88 15.21
N GLN A 70 0.61 8.29 14.74
CA GLN A 70 -0.12 9.44 15.31
C GLN A 70 -0.47 9.26 16.79
N LYS A 71 -0.73 8.01 17.22
CA LYS A 71 -1.01 7.69 18.62
C LYS A 71 0.25 7.70 19.50
N GLY A 72 1.42 8.00 18.94
CA GLY A 72 2.70 8.04 19.66
C GLY A 72 3.13 6.66 20.18
N LYS A 73 2.58 5.58 19.63
CA LYS A 73 2.95 4.24 20.04
C LYS A 73 4.38 3.93 19.57
N PRO A 74 5.19 3.25 20.39
CA PRO A 74 6.50 2.78 19.97
C PRO A 74 6.43 1.99 18.66
N MET A 75 7.41 2.20 17.78
CA MET A 75 7.55 1.41 16.55
C MET A 75 7.78 -0.08 16.85
N ALA A 76 8.44 -0.38 17.97
CA ALA A 76 8.66 -1.75 18.43
C ALA A 76 7.34 -2.52 18.61
N ASP A 77 6.25 -1.85 19.01
CA ASP A 77 4.95 -2.50 19.19
C ASP A 77 4.31 -2.94 17.86
N ALA A 78 4.73 -2.34 16.75
CA ALA A 78 4.23 -2.67 15.43
C ALA A 78 4.97 -3.85 14.79
N LEU A 79 6.16 -4.19 15.27
CA LEU A 79 6.97 -5.26 14.71
C LEU A 79 6.31 -6.63 14.93
N ASP A 80 6.58 -7.55 14.00
CA ASP A 80 6.27 -8.96 14.18
C ASP A 80 7.00 -9.53 15.41
N GLU A 81 6.34 -10.40 16.16
CA GLU A 81 6.93 -11.09 17.30
C GLU A 81 8.13 -11.96 16.85
N ASP A 82 8.04 -12.55 15.66
CA ASP A 82 9.13 -13.36 15.06
C ASP A 82 10.37 -12.51 14.74
N ILE A 83 10.23 -11.19 14.61
CA ILE A 83 11.32 -10.24 14.39
C ILE A 83 11.86 -9.67 15.71
N LYS A 84 11.04 -9.59 16.76
CA LYS A 84 11.45 -9.09 18.08
C LYS A 84 12.41 -10.04 18.78
N GLU A 85 12.35 -11.35 18.49
CA GLU A 85 13.34 -12.30 18.95
C GLU A 85 14.67 -12.11 18.18
N THR A 86 15.50 -11.19 18.69
CA THR A 86 16.94 -11.28 18.45
C THR A 86 17.48 -12.42 19.31
N ARG A 87 17.72 -13.56 18.68
CA ARG A 87 18.52 -14.63 19.26
C ARG A 87 19.96 -14.19 19.50
#